data_AF-A0A914E3M6-F1
#
_entry.id   AF-A0A914E3M6-F1
#
_cell.length_a   1.000
_cell.length_b   1.000
_cell.length_c   1.000
_cell.angle_alpha   90.00
_cell.angle_beta   90.00
_cell.angle_gamma   90.00
#
_symmetry.space_group_name_H-M   'P 1'
#
loop_
_entity.id
_entity.type
_entity.pdbx_description
1 polymer ?
#
loop_
_entity_poly.entity_id
_entity_poly.type
_entity_poly.pdbx_seq_one_letter_code
_entity_poly.pdbx_strand_id
1 'polypeptide(L)'
;MDLNTLEAYPFRDIEGKDRSFIPYEHIFACLLEYGKPLRDHIHFDHEVTLVHRLADAWEIITNTSCGRLQKAWRFDAIFICNGHNFKEDVPDYMLKYTGNWIHSRNYRRASDYADQTVAIIGGGLSGMDILSQVVDYAKKIHFIHNQPGKHAKIIPKNVEENARCVDAFEKTLILADGSVLTGVDTVILCNGYKHSFPFFKNGEVELKLDGKIVSPLFQHVAHVHYLDSLFFIGLTSHAFNFLTIEYQVNFAMAILSGRANKFPQEVVENWESRRIT
;
A
#
# COMPACT_ATOMS: atom_id res chain seq x y z
N MET A 1 3.13 24.72 6.98
CA MET A 1 2.55 24.23 5.72
C MET A 1 2.10 22.81 5.98
N ASP A 2 0.81 22.53 5.85
CA ASP A 2 0.30 21.17 5.97
C ASP A 2 0.58 20.43 4.66
N LEU A 3 1.35 19.36 4.73
CA LEU A 3 1.91 18.65 3.58
C LEU A 3 0.99 17.51 3.11
N ASN A 4 -0.09 17.22 3.83
CA ASN A 4 -1.07 16.20 3.47
C ASN A 4 -2.38 16.83 3.01
N THR A 5 -2.33 17.85 2.15
CA THR A 5 -3.52 18.48 1.55
C THR A 5 -3.43 18.43 0.03
N LEU A 6 -4.57 18.44 -0.66
CA LEU A 6 -4.61 18.65 -2.10
C LEU A 6 -4.44 20.15 -2.37
N GLU A 7 -3.63 20.58 -3.34
CA GLU A 7 -3.50 22.00 -3.65
C GLU A 7 -4.82 22.55 -4.21
N ALA A 8 -5.49 21.76 -5.06
CA ALA A 8 -6.79 22.08 -5.63
C ALA A 8 -7.97 21.96 -4.64
N TYR A 9 -7.83 21.19 -3.56
CA TYR A 9 -8.85 21.02 -2.52
C TYR A 9 -8.20 20.96 -1.14
N PRO A 10 -7.68 22.12 -0.67
CA PRO A 10 -6.93 22.13 0.56
C PRO A 10 -7.89 21.79 1.70
N PHE A 11 -7.48 20.89 2.59
CA PHE A 11 -8.23 20.43 3.76
C PHE A 11 -8.51 21.53 4.82
N ARG A 12 -8.46 22.80 4.41
CA ARG A 12 -8.63 24.03 5.21
C ARG A 12 -10.00 24.17 5.85
N ASP A 13 -11.00 23.41 5.40
CA ASP A 13 -12.37 23.44 5.94
C ASP A 13 -12.78 22.12 6.58
N ILE A 14 -11.84 21.22 6.86
CA ILE A 14 -12.11 20.00 7.62
C ILE A 14 -12.35 20.33 9.10
N GLU A 15 -13.35 19.70 9.70
CA GLU A 15 -13.57 19.74 11.14
C GLU A 15 -12.37 19.16 11.91
N GLY A 16 -11.85 19.88 12.90
CA GLY A 16 -10.65 19.47 13.61
C GLY A 16 -9.32 19.91 12.97
N LYS A 17 -9.37 20.80 11.96
CA LYS A 17 -8.19 21.41 11.30
C LYS A 17 -7.17 22.10 12.21
N ASP A 18 -7.55 22.43 13.44
CA ASP A 18 -6.62 23.00 14.43
C ASP A 18 -5.62 21.94 14.96
N ARG A 19 -5.84 20.66 14.65
CA ARG A 19 -4.94 19.55 14.99
C ARG A 19 -4.01 19.24 13.83
N SER A 20 -2.73 19.02 14.13
CA SER A 20 -1.75 18.56 13.13
C SER A 20 -1.98 17.12 12.66
N PHE A 21 -2.71 16.31 13.43
CA PHE A 21 -3.09 14.94 13.08
C PHE A 21 -4.61 14.81 13.21
N ILE A 22 -5.27 14.75 12.05
CA ILE A 22 -6.72 14.70 11.94
C ILE A 22 -7.17 13.23 11.98
N PRO A 23 -8.17 12.86 12.80
CA PRO A 23 -8.75 11.53 12.80
C PRO A 23 -9.24 11.06 11.42
N TYR A 24 -9.23 9.74 11.22
CA TYR A 24 -9.64 9.10 9.96
C TYR A 24 -11.01 9.57 9.47
N GLU A 25 -11.97 9.73 10.38
CA GLU A 25 -13.37 10.04 10.08
C GLU A 25 -13.51 11.37 9.34
N HIS A 26 -12.72 12.37 9.75
CA HIS A 26 -12.76 13.70 9.14
C HIS A 26 -12.07 13.72 7.77
N ILE A 27 -10.95 13.00 7.61
CA ILE A 27 -10.30 12.83 6.29
C ILE A 27 -11.23 12.06 5.35
N PHE A 28 -11.86 10.99 5.83
CA PHE A 28 -12.81 10.19 5.06
C PHE A 28 -14.02 11.03 4.60
N ALA A 29 -14.63 11.80 5.50
CA ALA A 29 -15.71 12.72 5.15
C ALA A 29 -15.27 13.71 4.07
N CYS A 30 -14.09 14.31 4.20
CA CYS A 30 -13.55 15.23 3.20
C CYS A 30 -13.38 14.58 1.82
N LEU A 31 -12.85 13.34 1.76
CA LEU A 31 -12.71 12.61 0.50
C LEU A 31 -14.05 12.23 -0.11
N LEU A 32 -15.05 11.91 0.72
CA LEU A 32 -16.42 11.68 0.25
C LEU A 32 -17.02 12.94 -0.37
N GLU A 33 -16.85 14.11 0.25
CA GLU A 33 -17.29 15.40 -0.30
C GLU A 33 -16.58 15.70 -1.62
N TYR A 34 -15.26 15.57 -1.67
CA TYR A 34 -14.46 15.77 -2.88
C TYR A 34 -14.93 14.88 -4.04
N GLY A 35 -15.30 13.63 -3.76
CA GLY A 35 -15.77 12.66 -4.76
C GLY A 35 -17.23 12.86 -5.21
N LYS A 36 -18.05 13.66 -4.51
CA LYS A 36 -19.48 13.81 -4.83
C LYS A 36 -19.75 14.21 -6.28
N PRO A 37 -19.09 15.23 -6.87
CA PRO A 37 -19.35 15.66 -8.24
C PRO A 37 -18.91 14.62 -9.29
N LEU A 38 -18.09 13.66 -8.90
CA LEU A 38 -17.53 12.63 -9.79
C LEU A 38 -18.38 11.35 -9.81
N ARG A 39 -19.39 11.23 -8.94
CA ARG A 39 -20.15 9.99 -8.74
C ARG A 39 -20.76 9.44 -10.03
N ASP A 40 -21.28 10.30 -10.90
CA ASP A 40 -21.91 9.88 -12.16
C ASP A 40 -20.92 9.26 -13.16
N HIS A 41 -19.61 9.46 -12.93
CA HIS A 41 -18.53 8.88 -13.71
C HIS A 41 -17.92 7.63 -13.06
N ILE A 42 -18.40 7.20 -11.88
CA ILE A 42 -17.84 6.09 -11.12
C ILE A 42 -18.79 4.89 -11.17
N HIS A 43 -18.27 3.77 -11.68
CA HIS A 43 -18.96 2.48 -11.65
C HIS A 43 -18.55 1.70 -10.39
N PHE A 44 -19.30 1.86 -9.30
CA PHE A 44 -19.15 1.05 -8.08
C PHE A 44 -19.57 -0.41 -8.34
N ASP A 45 -19.07 -1.35 -7.54
CA ASP A 45 -19.40 -2.78 -7.67
C ASP A 45 -18.98 -3.42 -9.02
N HIS A 46 -17.99 -2.83 -9.68
CA HIS A 46 -17.39 -3.32 -10.92
C HIS A 46 -15.93 -3.69 -10.67
N GLU A 47 -15.63 -4.98 -10.61
CA GLU A 47 -14.26 -5.48 -10.49
C GLU A 47 -13.62 -5.54 -11.88
N VAL A 48 -12.48 -4.87 -12.06
CA VAL A 48 -11.65 -5.02 -13.25
C VAL A 48 -10.87 -6.35 -13.17
N THR A 49 -11.10 -7.22 -14.15
CA THR A 49 -10.55 -8.60 -14.17
C THR A 49 -9.56 -8.85 -15.31
N LEU A 50 -9.58 -8.01 -16.34
CA LEU A 50 -8.62 -8.01 -17.42
C LEU A 50 -8.39 -6.58 -17.91
N VAL A 51 -7.13 -6.26 -18.17
CA VAL A 51 -6.69 -5.11 -18.93
C VAL A 51 -5.66 -5.61 -19.93
N HIS A 52 -5.85 -5.29 -21.20
CA HIS A 52 -4.89 -5.62 -22.25
C HIS A 52 -4.95 -4.62 -23.41
N ARG A 53 -3.87 -4.56 -24.17
CA ARG A 53 -3.74 -3.64 -25.30
C ARG A 53 -4.28 -4.28 -26.58
N LEU A 54 -5.23 -3.63 -27.24
CA LEU A 54 -5.64 -3.89 -28.61
C LEU A 54 -4.84 -3.00 -29.59
N ALA A 55 -5.06 -3.18 -30.90
CA ALA A 55 -4.35 -2.42 -31.93
C ALA A 55 -4.52 -0.90 -31.79
N ASP A 56 -5.72 -0.44 -31.46
CA ASP A 56 -6.11 0.98 -31.42
C ASP A 56 -6.56 1.48 -30.04
N ALA A 57 -6.79 0.59 -29.08
CA ALA A 57 -7.33 0.95 -27.76
C ALA A 57 -6.85 0.01 -26.65
N TRP A 58 -7.08 0.40 -25.40
CA TRP A 58 -7.10 -0.49 -24.25
C TRP A 58 -8.48 -1.11 -24.10
N GLU A 59 -8.53 -2.42 -23.90
CA GLU A 59 -9.76 -3.09 -23.51
C GLU A 59 -9.71 -3.49 -22.04
N ILE A 60 -10.81 -3.20 -21.33
CA ILE A 60 -10.99 -3.50 -19.92
C ILE A 60 -12.20 -4.42 -19.78
N ILE A 61 -12.03 -5.56 -19.10
CA ILE A 61 -13.14 -6.45 -18.76
C ILE A 61 -13.49 -6.28 -17.29
N THR A 62 -14.74 -5.93 -17.02
CA THR A 62 -15.29 -5.81 -15.66
C THR A 62 -16.31 -6.90 -15.37
N ASN A 63 -16.34 -7.37 -14.12
CA ASN A 63 -17.42 -8.19 -13.59
C ASN A 63 -18.27 -7.34 -12.62
N THR A 64 -19.60 -7.38 -12.77
CA THR A 64 -20.50 -6.82 -11.75
C THR A 64 -20.72 -7.80 -10.60
N SER A 65 -20.74 -7.29 -9.36
CA SER A 65 -21.00 -8.12 -8.17
C SER A 65 -22.41 -8.75 -8.19
N CYS A 66 -23.37 -8.10 -8.85
CA CYS A 66 -24.69 -8.66 -9.15
C CYS A 66 -24.65 -9.50 -10.45
N GLY A 67 -24.49 -10.82 -10.30
CA GLY A 67 -24.71 -11.77 -11.40
C GLY A 67 -23.51 -12.09 -12.31
N ARG A 68 -22.29 -11.62 -11.99
CA ARG A 68 -21.07 -11.87 -12.79
C ARG A 68 -21.26 -11.62 -14.30
N LEU A 69 -21.99 -10.56 -14.64
CA LEU A 69 -22.06 -10.16 -16.05
C LEU A 69 -20.72 -9.53 -16.41
N GLN A 70 -20.06 -10.12 -17.40
CA GLN A 70 -18.83 -9.56 -17.96
C GLN A 70 -19.20 -8.45 -18.93
N LYS A 71 -18.54 -7.30 -18.79
CA LYS A 71 -18.66 -6.19 -19.72
C LYS A 71 -17.27 -5.77 -20.20
N ALA A 72 -17.13 -5.61 -21.51
CA ALA A 72 -15.95 -5.06 -22.14
C ALA A 72 -16.11 -3.55 -22.35
N TRP A 73 -15.04 -2.81 -22.10
CA TRP A 73 -14.94 -1.37 -22.27
C TRP A 73 -13.71 -1.05 -23.09
N ARG A 74 -13.76 0.02 -23.89
CA ARG A 74 -12.64 0.47 -24.73
C ARG A 74 -12.26 1.91 -24.41
N PHE A 75 -10.97 2.16 -24.28
CA PHE A 75 -10.41 3.48 -23.95
C PHE A 75 -9.12 3.74 -24.70
N ASP A 76 -8.87 4.99 -25.10
CA ASP A 76 -7.61 5.39 -25.74
C ASP A 76 -6.44 5.37 -24.75
N ALA A 77 -6.72 5.74 -23.50
CA ALA A 77 -5.76 5.80 -22.41
C ALA A 77 -6.39 5.34 -21.08
N ILE A 78 -5.56 4.77 -20.21
CA ILE A 78 -5.98 4.24 -18.91
C ILE A 78 -5.04 4.68 -17.78
N PHE A 79 -5.63 4.89 -16.61
CA PHE A 79 -4.95 5.24 -15.38
C PHE A 79 -5.19 4.15 -14.34
N ILE A 80 -4.11 3.53 -13.86
CA ILE A 80 -4.14 2.49 -12.85
C ILE A 80 -3.95 3.14 -11.48
N CYS A 81 -5.03 3.18 -10.71
CA CYS A 81 -5.11 3.81 -9.39
C CYS A 81 -5.62 2.84 -8.30
N ASN A 82 -5.35 1.54 -8.43
CA ASN A 82 -5.90 0.49 -7.55
C ASN A 82 -5.22 0.39 -6.16
N GLY A 83 -4.24 1.26 -5.89
CA GLY A 83 -3.48 1.28 -4.65
C GLY A 83 -2.53 0.10 -4.49
N HIS A 84 -1.73 0.14 -3.40
CA HIS A 84 -0.68 -0.85 -3.15
C HIS A 84 -0.66 -1.38 -1.70
N ASN A 85 -1.58 -0.94 -0.84
CA ASN A 85 -1.68 -1.37 0.56
C ASN A 85 -2.78 -2.43 0.76
N PHE A 86 -2.81 -3.45 -0.11
CA PHE A 86 -3.84 -4.49 -0.10
C PHE A 86 -3.24 -5.90 -0.10
N LYS A 87 -2.42 -6.27 -1.09
CA LYS A 87 -1.82 -7.61 -1.14
C LYS A 87 -0.77 -7.76 -0.03
N GLU A 88 -1.08 -8.58 0.96
CA GLU A 88 -0.24 -8.79 2.16
C GLU A 88 1.12 -9.36 1.79
N ASP A 89 2.17 -8.89 2.47
CA ASP A 89 3.51 -9.47 2.39
C ASP A 89 3.72 -10.47 3.52
N VAL A 90 3.49 -11.76 3.23
CA VAL A 90 3.57 -12.84 4.20
C VAL A 90 4.86 -13.64 3.95
N PRO A 91 5.82 -13.65 4.90
CA PRO A 91 7.01 -14.49 4.80
C PRO A 91 6.67 -15.98 4.78
N ASP A 92 7.39 -16.76 3.97
CA ASP A 92 7.15 -18.21 3.84
C ASP A 92 7.21 -18.97 5.16
N TYR A 93 8.04 -18.53 6.13
CA TYR A 93 8.10 -19.16 7.44
C TYR A 93 6.78 -19.06 8.21
N MET A 94 6.00 -18.00 8.01
CA MET A 94 4.70 -17.85 8.67
C MET A 94 3.69 -18.89 8.20
N LEU A 95 3.87 -19.48 7.02
CA LEU A 95 3.02 -20.56 6.52
C LEU A 95 3.16 -21.86 7.34
N LYS A 96 4.25 -22.01 8.10
CA LYS A 96 4.51 -23.15 9.00
C LYS A 96 4.01 -22.90 10.43
N TYR A 97 3.65 -21.66 10.75
CA TYR A 97 3.17 -21.28 12.07
C TYR A 97 1.69 -21.67 12.22
N THR A 98 1.37 -22.45 13.25
CA THR A 98 0.02 -22.97 13.54
C THR A 98 -0.68 -22.22 14.68
N GLY A 99 0.00 -21.26 15.31
CA GLY A 99 -0.62 -20.34 16.27
C GLY A 99 -1.52 -19.31 15.59
N ASN A 100 -2.23 -18.52 16.39
CA ASN A 100 -3.08 -17.46 15.86
C ASN A 100 -2.21 -16.32 15.32
N TRP A 101 -2.47 -15.90 14.09
CA TRP A 101 -1.79 -14.76 13.50
C TRP A 101 -2.69 -14.01 12.53
N ILE A 102 -2.43 -12.71 12.40
CA ILE A 102 -3.07 -11.85 11.41
C ILE A 102 -2.01 -10.97 10.72
N HIS A 103 -2.29 -10.52 9.50
CA HIS A 103 -1.57 -9.40 8.91
C HIS A 103 -2.16 -8.06 9.41
N SER A 104 -1.37 -6.99 9.46
CA SER A 104 -1.79 -5.65 9.90
C SER A 104 -3.00 -5.12 9.13
N ARG A 105 -3.17 -5.57 7.88
CA ARG A 105 -4.36 -5.32 7.05
C ARG A 105 -5.68 -5.70 7.73
N ASN A 106 -5.66 -6.75 8.55
CA ASN A 106 -6.84 -7.30 9.22
C ASN A 106 -6.97 -6.83 10.68
N TYR A 107 -6.00 -6.05 11.19
CA TYR A 107 -6.12 -5.38 12.49
C TYR A 107 -7.26 -4.36 12.47
N ARG A 108 -8.05 -4.29 13.54
CA ARG A 108 -9.18 -3.36 13.65
C ARG A 108 -9.23 -2.63 14.98
N ARG A 109 -9.02 -3.32 16.11
CA ARG A 109 -9.20 -2.75 17.45
C ARG A 109 -8.16 -3.30 18.42
N ALA A 110 -7.57 -2.42 19.23
CA ALA A 110 -6.60 -2.81 20.25
C ALA A 110 -7.20 -3.67 21.37
N SER A 111 -8.47 -3.44 21.71
CA SER A 111 -9.18 -4.17 22.77
C SER A 111 -9.33 -5.67 22.50
N ASP A 112 -9.24 -6.10 21.25
CA ASP A 112 -9.30 -7.52 20.87
C ASP A 112 -8.07 -8.31 21.38
N TYR A 113 -7.03 -7.60 21.85
CA TYR A 113 -5.78 -8.15 22.39
C TYR A 113 -5.64 -7.96 23.90
N ALA A 114 -6.72 -7.62 24.60
CA ALA A 114 -6.73 -7.46 26.05
C ALA A 114 -6.19 -8.71 26.76
N ASP A 115 -5.30 -8.51 27.73
CA ASP A 115 -4.68 -9.54 28.58
C ASP A 115 -3.85 -10.63 27.84
N GLN A 116 -3.63 -10.49 26.53
CA GLN A 116 -2.85 -11.43 25.72
C GLN A 116 -1.34 -11.13 25.73
N THR A 117 -0.54 -12.17 25.46
CA THR A 117 0.85 -12.03 25.01
C THR A 117 0.88 -11.91 23.49
N VAL A 118 1.22 -10.73 22.97
CA VAL A 118 1.16 -10.42 21.53
C VAL A 118 2.57 -10.33 20.95
N ALA A 119 2.80 -10.88 19.77
CA ALA A 119 4.02 -10.62 19.01
C ALA A 119 3.73 -9.72 17.81
N ILE A 120 4.37 -8.56 17.72
CA ILE A 120 4.24 -7.65 16.57
C ILE A 120 5.52 -7.80 15.74
N ILE A 121 5.40 -8.34 14.52
CA ILE A 121 6.55 -8.57 13.62
C ILE A 121 6.60 -7.45 12.59
N GLY A 122 7.63 -6.60 12.65
CA GLY A 122 7.86 -5.49 11.73
C GLY A 122 7.83 -4.14 12.43
N GLY A 123 8.91 -3.35 12.28
CA GLY A 123 9.09 -2.05 12.92
C GLY A 123 8.83 -0.84 12.01
N GLY A 124 8.04 -1.02 10.94
CA GLY A 124 7.62 0.08 10.06
C GLY A 124 6.45 0.88 10.62
N LEU A 125 5.83 1.73 9.79
CA LEU A 125 4.72 2.61 10.19
C LEU A 125 3.58 1.84 10.87
N SER A 126 3.08 0.75 10.26
CA SER A 126 2.00 -0.05 10.85
C SER A 126 2.40 -0.71 12.17
N GLY A 127 3.64 -1.20 12.28
CA GLY A 127 4.10 -1.87 13.49
C GLY A 127 4.19 -0.92 14.68
N MET A 128 4.72 0.28 14.46
CA MET A 128 4.78 1.33 15.49
C MET A 128 3.40 1.85 15.88
N ASP A 129 2.52 2.08 14.90
CA ASP A 129 1.17 2.57 15.15
C ASP A 129 0.33 1.54 15.91
N ILE A 130 0.31 0.28 15.46
CA ILE A 130 -0.39 -0.81 16.16
C ILE A 130 0.20 -1.05 17.55
N LEU A 131 1.53 -1.03 17.69
CA LEU A 131 2.18 -1.11 19.01
C LEU A 131 1.65 -0.03 19.95
N SER A 132 1.59 1.22 19.49
CA SER A 132 1.12 2.35 20.31
C SER A 132 -0.33 2.23 20.77
N GLN A 133 -1.16 1.47 20.05
CA GLN A 133 -2.56 1.22 20.42
C GLN A 133 -2.71 -0.02 21.31
N VAL A 134 -2.00 -1.11 20.99
CA VAL A 134 -2.12 -2.40 21.68
C VAL A 134 -1.46 -2.38 23.06
N VAL A 135 -0.48 -1.50 23.28
CA VAL A 135 0.28 -1.42 24.54
C VAL A 135 -0.56 -1.16 25.78
N ASP A 136 -1.71 -0.50 25.63
CA ASP A 136 -2.62 -0.20 26.75
C ASP A 136 -3.54 -1.38 27.12
N TYR A 137 -3.60 -2.42 26.27
CA TYR A 137 -4.51 -3.56 26.43
C TYR A 137 -3.78 -4.88 26.67
N ALA A 138 -2.67 -5.12 25.97
CA ALA A 138 -1.96 -6.40 26.03
C ALA A 138 -1.20 -6.56 27.34
N LYS A 139 -1.17 -7.80 27.85
CA LYS A 139 -0.40 -8.18 29.04
C LYS A 139 1.11 -8.08 28.80
N LYS A 140 1.57 -8.54 27.64
CA LYS A 140 2.97 -8.50 27.21
C LYS A 140 3.04 -8.36 25.69
N ILE A 141 4.00 -7.59 25.19
CA ILE A 141 4.25 -7.43 23.75
C ILE A 141 5.70 -7.77 23.43
N HIS A 142 5.89 -8.69 22.49
CA HIS A 142 7.16 -8.92 21.81
C HIS A 142 7.19 -8.07 20.54
N PHE A 143 7.96 -6.99 20.54
CA PHE A 143 8.12 -6.13 19.37
C PHE A 143 9.35 -6.57 18.58
N ILE A 144 9.11 -7.25 17.46
CA ILE A 144 10.15 -7.96 16.69
C ILE A 144 10.52 -7.15 15.45
N HIS A 145 11.77 -6.67 15.36
CA HIS A 145 12.22 -5.85 14.24
C HIS A 145 13.75 -5.90 14.03
N ASN A 146 14.24 -5.23 12.97
CA ASN A 146 15.64 -5.25 12.55
C ASN A 146 16.59 -4.38 13.39
N GLN A 147 16.09 -3.64 14.38
CA GLN A 147 16.87 -2.67 15.16
C GLN A 147 16.54 -2.72 16.66
N PRO A 148 16.55 -3.91 17.31
CA PRO A 148 16.15 -4.04 18.71
C PRO A 148 17.01 -3.14 19.60
N GLY A 149 16.40 -2.54 20.62
CA GLY A 149 17.04 -1.59 21.54
C GLY A 149 17.04 -0.14 21.05
N LYS A 150 16.60 0.11 19.81
CA LYS A 150 16.47 1.48 19.27
C LYS A 150 15.53 2.34 20.10
N HIS A 151 14.49 1.75 20.69
CA HIS A 151 13.46 2.48 21.43
C HIS A 151 13.55 2.25 22.95
N ALA A 152 14.62 1.61 23.44
CA ALA A 152 14.77 1.19 24.83
C ALA A 152 14.54 2.29 25.88
N LYS A 153 14.73 3.57 25.53
CA LYS A 153 14.51 4.70 26.44
C LYS A 153 13.06 5.13 26.59
N ILE A 154 12.20 4.79 25.62
CA ILE A 154 10.82 5.28 25.52
C ILE A 154 9.79 4.15 25.49
N ILE A 155 10.25 2.89 25.45
CA ILE A 155 9.35 1.75 25.31
C ILE A 155 8.65 1.43 26.64
N PRO A 156 7.33 1.17 26.65
CA PRO A 156 6.60 0.83 27.87
C PRO A 156 7.06 -0.49 28.49
N LYS A 157 6.84 -0.66 29.80
CA LYS A 157 7.36 -1.79 30.59
C LYS A 157 6.86 -3.17 30.14
N ASN A 158 5.67 -3.24 29.55
CA ASN A 158 5.08 -4.48 29.04
C ASN A 158 5.55 -4.82 27.62
N VAL A 159 6.47 -4.04 27.04
CA VAL A 159 7.00 -4.25 25.69
C VAL A 159 8.47 -4.67 25.76
N GLU A 160 8.79 -5.73 25.05
CA GLU A 160 10.15 -6.26 24.90
C GLU A 160 10.56 -6.11 23.43
N GLU A 161 11.64 -5.38 23.15
CA GLU A 161 12.21 -5.34 21.79
C GLU A 161 13.02 -6.61 21.54
N ASN A 162 12.70 -7.31 20.46
CA ASN A 162 13.32 -8.58 20.10
C ASN A 162 13.92 -8.52 18.69
N ALA A 163 14.99 -9.29 18.46
CA ALA A 163 15.63 -9.40 17.16
C ALA A 163 14.66 -9.94 16.10
N ARG A 164 14.91 -9.60 14.83
CA ARG A 164 14.04 -9.99 13.71
C ARG A 164 13.71 -11.49 13.71
N CYS A 165 12.46 -11.83 13.42
CA CYS A 165 12.03 -13.21 13.22
C CYS A 165 12.63 -13.73 11.91
N VAL A 166 13.26 -14.90 11.96
CA VAL A 166 13.90 -15.55 10.82
C VAL A 166 13.23 -16.86 10.42
N ASP A 167 12.53 -17.52 11.35
CA ASP A 167 11.74 -18.71 11.07
C ASP A 167 10.61 -18.87 12.10
N ALA A 168 9.64 -19.71 11.78
CA ALA A 168 8.54 -20.08 12.66
C ALA A 168 8.12 -21.53 12.41
N PHE A 169 7.72 -22.22 13.46
CA PHE A 169 7.20 -23.58 13.38
C PHE A 169 6.25 -23.84 14.54
N GLU A 170 5.10 -24.46 14.26
CA GLU A 170 4.03 -24.66 15.24
C GLU A 170 3.66 -23.34 15.94
N LYS A 171 3.86 -23.22 17.26
CA LYS A 171 3.59 -22.01 18.06
C LYS A 171 4.87 -21.31 18.52
N THR A 172 5.95 -21.51 17.77
CA THR A 172 7.29 -21.04 18.11
C THR A 172 7.80 -20.06 17.06
N LEU A 173 8.37 -18.94 17.51
CA LEU A 173 9.08 -17.97 16.66
C LEU A 173 10.58 -18.06 16.95
N ILE A 174 11.39 -18.11 15.90
CA ILE A 174 12.85 -18.20 15.97
C ILE A 174 13.43 -16.85 15.53
N LEU A 175 14.26 -16.26 16.39
CA LEU A 175 14.82 -14.94 16.18
C LEU A 175 16.26 -14.99 15.69
N ALA A 176 16.72 -13.93 15.03
CA ALA A 176 18.05 -13.86 14.43
C ALA A 176 19.21 -13.92 15.42
N ASP A 177 18.97 -13.62 16.70
CA ASP A 177 19.96 -13.72 17.78
C ASP A 177 19.99 -15.12 18.42
N GLY A 178 19.22 -16.08 17.89
CA GLY A 178 19.08 -17.43 18.43
C GLY A 178 18.01 -17.57 19.51
N SER A 179 17.39 -16.46 19.95
CA SER A 179 16.30 -16.51 20.92
C SER A 179 15.07 -17.21 20.32
N VAL A 180 14.32 -17.89 21.19
CA VAL A 180 13.12 -18.63 20.81
C VAL A 180 11.95 -18.12 21.65
N LEU A 181 10.89 -17.65 20.98
CA LEU A 181 9.68 -17.18 21.64
C LEU A 181 8.59 -18.25 21.55
N THR A 182 8.00 -18.57 22.69
CA THR A 182 6.85 -19.47 22.84
C THR A 182 5.80 -18.81 23.75
N GLY A 183 4.57 -19.34 23.78
CA GLY A 183 3.51 -18.78 24.63
C GLY A 183 2.96 -17.43 24.14
N VAL A 184 3.14 -17.13 22.84
CA VAL A 184 2.48 -16.01 22.18
C VAL A 184 1.04 -16.43 21.86
N ASP A 185 0.07 -15.63 22.30
CA ASP A 185 -1.35 -15.87 22.04
C ASP A 185 -1.72 -15.47 20.62
N THR A 186 -1.24 -14.29 20.16
CA THR A 186 -1.49 -13.78 18.81
C THR A 186 -0.26 -13.10 18.21
N VAL A 187 0.03 -13.41 16.95
CA VAL A 187 1.04 -12.70 16.14
C VAL A 187 0.35 -11.68 15.22
N ILE A 188 0.81 -10.42 15.23
CA ILE A 188 0.40 -9.38 14.29
C ILE A 188 1.57 -9.11 13.34
N LEU A 189 1.45 -9.58 12.11
CA LEU A 189 2.43 -9.41 11.05
C LEU A 189 2.28 -8.02 10.41
N CYS A 190 3.26 -7.16 10.62
CA CYS A 190 3.35 -5.80 10.11
C CYS A 190 4.46 -5.67 9.04
N ASN A 191 4.55 -6.66 8.14
CA ASN A 191 5.58 -6.73 7.09
C ASN A 191 5.26 -5.91 5.83
N GLY A 192 4.12 -5.22 5.82
CA GLY A 192 3.71 -4.36 4.73
C GLY A 192 3.08 -5.13 3.58
N TYR A 193 3.20 -4.62 2.37
CA TYR A 193 2.41 -5.09 1.23
C TYR A 193 3.29 -5.32 0.00
N LYS A 194 2.76 -6.07 -0.95
CA LYS A 194 3.29 -6.22 -2.31
C LYS A 194 2.36 -5.49 -3.29
N HIS A 195 2.92 -4.96 -4.36
CA HIS A 195 2.11 -4.50 -5.48
C HIS A 195 1.38 -5.69 -6.10
N SER A 196 0.18 -5.43 -6.65
CA SER A 196 -0.62 -6.47 -7.28
C SER A 196 -1.51 -5.87 -8.36
N PHE A 197 -1.40 -6.41 -9.56
CA PHE A 197 -2.21 -6.03 -10.71
C PHE A 197 -2.76 -7.30 -11.38
N PRO A 198 -3.69 -8.02 -10.72
CA PRO A 198 -4.16 -9.34 -11.18
C PRO A 198 -4.91 -9.30 -12.52
N PHE A 199 -5.22 -8.09 -13.00
CA PHE A 199 -5.88 -7.84 -14.27
C PHE A 199 -4.92 -7.69 -15.46
N PHE A 200 -3.61 -7.48 -15.25
CA PHE A 200 -2.63 -7.58 -16.34
C PHE A 200 -2.16 -9.03 -16.47
N LYS A 201 -2.43 -9.65 -17.61
CA LYS A 201 -2.18 -11.09 -17.82
C LYS A 201 -1.17 -11.39 -18.91
N ASN A 202 -0.79 -10.41 -19.73
CA ASN A 202 0.09 -10.62 -20.88
C ASN A 202 1.48 -10.00 -20.68
N GLY A 203 1.88 -9.79 -19.42
CA GLY A 203 3.20 -9.26 -19.09
C GLY A 203 3.35 -7.75 -19.33
N GLU A 204 2.24 -7.01 -19.46
CA GLU A 204 2.28 -5.55 -19.54
C GLU A 204 2.92 -4.91 -18.30
N VAL A 205 2.91 -5.62 -17.16
CA VAL A 205 3.52 -5.16 -15.91
C VAL A 205 4.32 -6.29 -15.28
N GLU A 206 5.55 -5.97 -14.91
CA GLU A 206 6.43 -6.81 -14.12
C GLU A 206 6.54 -6.30 -12.69
N LEU A 207 6.65 -7.24 -11.76
CA LEU A 207 6.86 -6.97 -10.35
C LEU A 207 8.28 -7.42 -9.96
N LYS A 208 9.16 -6.45 -9.73
CA LYS A 208 10.58 -6.64 -9.36
C LYS A 208 10.77 -6.51 -7.85
N LEU A 209 11.93 -6.99 -7.38
CA LEU A 209 12.31 -7.03 -5.96
C LEU A 209 11.17 -7.58 -5.08
N ASP A 210 10.73 -8.81 -5.39
CA ASP A 210 9.65 -9.51 -4.66
C ASP A 210 8.34 -8.69 -4.52
N GLY A 211 7.93 -8.04 -5.60
CA GLY A 211 6.69 -7.26 -5.63
C GLY A 211 6.77 -5.84 -5.08
N LYS A 212 7.97 -5.35 -4.73
CA LYS A 212 8.16 -4.00 -4.21
C LYS A 212 8.29 -2.94 -5.31
N ILE A 213 8.70 -3.32 -6.51
CA ILE A 213 8.88 -2.40 -7.65
C ILE A 213 7.98 -2.80 -8.81
N VAL A 214 7.19 -1.85 -9.32
CA VAL A 214 6.41 -1.99 -10.56
C VAL A 214 7.25 -1.53 -11.74
N SER A 215 7.32 -2.32 -12.80
CA SER A 215 8.16 -2.11 -13.99
C SER A 215 7.41 -2.52 -15.28
N PRO A 216 7.73 -1.96 -16.45
CA PRO A 216 8.59 -0.81 -16.67
C PRO A 216 7.84 0.52 -16.54
N LEU A 217 8.39 1.49 -15.81
CA LEU A 217 7.77 2.82 -15.65
C LEU A 217 8.76 3.95 -15.97
N PHE A 218 8.23 5.12 -16.32
CA PHE A 218 8.95 6.38 -16.47
C PHE A 218 8.40 7.38 -15.46
N GLN A 219 9.30 7.99 -14.68
CA GLN A 219 8.94 8.91 -13.58
C GLN A 219 7.98 8.27 -12.54
N HIS A 220 7.96 6.94 -12.45
CA HIS A 220 6.99 6.16 -11.65
C HIS A 220 5.52 6.35 -12.07
N VAL A 221 5.28 6.91 -13.27
CA VAL A 221 3.94 7.26 -13.76
C VAL A 221 3.60 6.58 -15.08
N ALA A 222 4.30 6.92 -16.16
CA ALA A 222 3.95 6.44 -17.49
C ALA A 222 4.61 5.09 -17.80
N HIS A 223 3.92 4.18 -18.48
CA HIS A 223 4.54 2.92 -18.90
C HIS A 223 5.52 3.15 -20.06
N VAL A 224 6.72 2.56 -19.99
CA VAL A 224 7.82 2.83 -20.94
C VAL A 224 7.46 2.54 -22.40
N HIS A 225 6.65 1.52 -22.66
CA HIS A 225 6.21 1.15 -24.02
C HIS A 225 4.86 1.78 -24.43
N TYR A 226 4.15 2.42 -23.51
CA TYR A 226 2.81 2.98 -23.72
C TYR A 226 2.71 4.37 -23.09
N LEU A 227 3.72 5.22 -23.38
CA LEU A 227 3.98 6.49 -22.67
C LEU A 227 2.82 7.48 -22.70
N ASP A 228 1.95 7.36 -23.70
CA ASP A 228 0.82 8.26 -23.95
C ASP A 228 -0.53 7.61 -23.61
N SER A 229 -0.57 6.39 -23.08
CA SER A 229 -1.85 5.67 -22.94
C SER A 229 -1.94 4.71 -21.75
N LEU A 230 -0.86 4.44 -21.01
CA LEU A 230 -0.92 3.70 -19.76
C LEU A 230 -0.14 4.42 -18.66
N PHE A 231 -0.87 4.82 -17.61
CA PHE A 231 -0.32 5.56 -16.47
C PHE A 231 -0.64 4.84 -15.16
N PHE A 232 0.25 4.97 -14.18
CA PHE A 232 0.12 4.46 -12.83
C PHE A 232 0.23 5.62 -11.84
N ILE A 233 -0.72 5.73 -10.91
CA ILE A 233 -0.79 6.85 -9.98
C ILE A 233 -0.80 6.32 -8.55
N GLY A 234 -0.03 6.97 -7.67
CA GLY A 234 -0.01 6.65 -6.24
C GLY A 234 0.80 5.40 -5.88
N LEU A 235 1.80 5.04 -6.67
CA LEU A 235 2.72 3.92 -6.37
C LEU A 235 3.90 4.29 -5.45
N THR A 236 4.11 5.58 -5.19
CA THR A 236 5.24 6.05 -4.38
C THR A 236 5.02 5.75 -2.90
N SER A 237 6.00 5.14 -2.25
CA SER A 237 6.05 4.99 -0.80
C SER A 237 6.81 6.16 -0.14
N HIS A 238 6.53 6.42 1.15
CA HIS A 238 7.20 7.46 1.94
C HIS A 238 7.14 8.88 1.35
N ALA A 239 6.08 9.18 0.59
CA ALA A 239 5.86 10.48 -0.04
C ALA A 239 4.67 11.22 0.60
N PHE A 240 4.54 12.51 0.28
CA PHE A 240 3.35 13.30 0.60
C PHE A 240 2.21 12.89 -0.35
N ASN A 241 1.42 11.90 0.07
CA ASN A 241 0.49 11.17 -0.79
C ASN A 241 -0.32 12.06 -1.74
N PHE A 242 -1.08 13.02 -1.21
CA PHE A 242 -1.98 13.86 -2.01
C PHE A 242 -1.22 14.74 -3.01
N LEU A 243 -0.17 15.42 -2.54
CA LEU A 243 0.65 16.30 -3.37
C LEU A 243 1.37 15.52 -4.49
N THR A 244 1.95 14.37 -4.15
CA THR A 244 2.61 13.51 -5.14
C THR A 244 1.62 13.00 -6.17
N ILE A 245 0.43 12.53 -5.76
CA ILE A 245 -0.63 12.10 -6.68
C ILE A 245 -1.03 13.23 -7.63
N GLU A 246 -1.18 14.46 -7.13
CA GLU A 246 -1.54 15.63 -7.95
C GLU A 246 -0.48 15.93 -9.01
N TYR A 247 0.82 15.92 -8.65
CA TYR A 247 1.89 16.08 -9.63
C TYR A 247 1.96 14.93 -10.65
N GLN A 248 1.73 13.69 -10.22
CA GLN A 248 1.69 12.53 -11.12
C GLN A 248 0.56 12.65 -12.15
N VAL A 249 -0.64 13.05 -11.71
CA VAL A 249 -1.79 13.29 -12.59
C VAL A 249 -1.50 14.44 -13.54
N ASN A 250 -0.96 15.56 -13.06
CA ASN A 250 -0.60 16.69 -13.90
C ASN A 250 0.44 16.33 -14.97
N PHE A 251 1.44 15.52 -14.62
CA PHE A 251 2.43 15.00 -15.57
C PHE A 251 1.78 14.13 -16.65
N ALA A 252 0.97 13.14 -16.26
CA ALA A 252 0.27 12.27 -17.20
C ALA A 252 -0.69 13.06 -18.12
N MET A 253 -1.44 14.02 -17.55
CA MET A 253 -2.35 14.88 -18.32
C MET A 253 -1.60 15.81 -19.28
N ALA A 254 -0.41 16.29 -18.92
CA ALA A 254 0.42 17.09 -19.84
C ALA A 254 0.86 16.26 -21.05
N ILE A 255 1.19 14.98 -20.86
CA ILE A 255 1.48 14.05 -21.97
C ILE A 255 0.24 13.83 -22.84
N LEU A 256 -0.87 13.43 -22.24
CA LEU A 256 -2.12 13.13 -22.96
C LEU A 256 -2.67 14.32 -23.76
N SER A 257 -2.56 15.53 -23.21
CA SER A 257 -3.01 16.76 -23.87
C SER A 257 -2.01 17.31 -24.89
N GLY A 258 -0.86 16.66 -25.08
CA GLY A 258 0.21 17.13 -25.97
C GLY A 258 0.90 18.42 -25.50
N ARG A 259 0.71 18.82 -24.23
CA ARG A 259 1.38 19.99 -23.63
C ARG A 259 2.82 19.71 -23.20
N ALA A 260 3.13 18.45 -22.89
CA ALA A 260 4.49 18.02 -22.59
C ALA A 260 5.30 17.84 -23.89
N ASN A 261 6.60 18.12 -23.84
CA ASN A 261 7.51 17.76 -24.92
C ASN A 261 7.55 16.23 -25.08
N LYS A 262 7.72 15.75 -26.32
CA LYS A 262 7.97 14.33 -26.56
C LYS A 262 9.28 13.92 -25.90
N PHE A 263 9.25 12.80 -25.18
CA PHE A 263 10.44 12.23 -24.55
C PHE A 263 11.11 11.25 -25.52
N PRO A 264 12.41 11.42 -25.83
CA PRO A 264 13.14 10.43 -26.62
C PRO A 264 13.13 9.07 -25.90
N GLN A 265 12.94 7.99 -26.66
CA GLN A 265 12.84 6.63 -26.11
C GLN A 265 14.07 6.28 -25.25
N GLU A 266 15.26 6.67 -25.68
CA GLU A 266 16.52 6.49 -24.95
C GLU A 266 16.48 7.13 -23.55
N VAL A 267 15.90 8.33 -23.40
CA VAL A 267 15.79 9.02 -22.11
C VAL A 267 14.90 8.24 -21.15
N VAL A 268 13.81 7.68 -21.67
CA VAL A 268 12.81 6.92 -20.92
C VAL A 268 13.41 5.59 -20.44
N GLU A 269 14.07 4.85 -21.33
CA GLU A 269 14.70 3.57 -21.03
C GLU A 269 15.91 3.73 -20.08
N ASN A 270 16.70 4.79 -20.25
CA ASN A 270 17.80 5.11 -19.33
C ASN A 270 17.32 5.53 -17.95
N TRP A 271 16.15 6.19 -17.85
CA TRP A 271 15.54 6.47 -16.55
C TRP A 271 15.16 5.19 -15.83
N GLU A 272 14.48 4.28 -16.53
CA GLU A 272 14.00 3.03 -15.94
C GLU A 272 15.15 2.11 -15.52
N SER A 273 16.18 2.01 -16.35
CA SER A 273 17.37 1.20 -16.06
C SER A 273 18.07 1.69 -14.79
N ARG A 274 18.25 3.01 -14.63
CA ARG A 274 18.87 3.62 -13.43
C ARG A 274 18.04 3.46 -12.17
N ARG A 275 16.72 3.30 -12.29
CA ARG A 275 15.84 3.12 -11.13
C ARG A 275 15.93 1.70 -10.55
N ILE A 276 16.14 0.70 -11.40
CA ILE A 276 16.09 -0.71 -11.01
C ILE A 276 17.44 -1.22 -10.49
N THR A 277 18.54 -0.59 -10.90
CA THR A 277 19.92 -0.86 -10.42
C THR A 277 20.19 -0.20 -9.07
#